data_AF-A0A1B6ICL5-F1
#
_entry.id   AF-A0A1B6ICL5-F1
#
_cell.length_a   1.000
_cell.length_b   1.000
_cell.length_c   1.000
_cell.angle_alpha   90.00
_cell.angle_beta   90.00
_cell.angle_gamma   90.00
#
_symmetry.space_group_name_H-M   'P 1'
#
loop_
_entity.id
_entity.type
_entity.pdbx_description
1 polymer ?
#
loop_
_entity_poly.entity_id
_entity_poly.type
_entity_poly.pdbx_seq_one_letter_code
_entity_poly.pdbx_strand_id
1 'polypeptide(L)'
;SMAEREATVPKIHSHVAGIAAHAVTQSLVTLDEVAELTEGGSHYPLFMLTLQNLHRTLGKQDLATLFNKSKVNLLQTLPEADRSKDRLSELLDDRSLGFLCPLLRIQAELWDQLEADQNPSALYKWIKDNLEPAHHVDKSFISALVTVVVKFISQEASGAEKCQEREKALLEKYKPVLNAFLNNHTDLQVVAVYALQTYCFSLEFPKGMLRRWFINLYDLDVIEEDAFLKWCEDITDAYPGKREALFQVNTWLTWLETVSSEEEDEEDA
;
A
#
# COMPACT_ATOMS: atom_id res chain seq x y z
N SER A 1 -22.18 30.58 -11.63
CA SER A 1 -21.29 29.60 -10.96
C SER A 1 -21.14 29.94 -9.47
N MET A 2 -20.65 29.03 -8.61
CA MET A 2 -20.32 29.40 -7.21
C MET A 2 -19.24 30.49 -7.16
N ALA A 3 -18.29 30.47 -8.10
CA ALA A 3 -17.27 31.50 -8.26
C ALA A 3 -17.86 32.90 -8.48
N GLU A 4 -18.93 33.04 -9.26
CA GLU A 4 -19.63 34.33 -9.45
C GLU A 4 -20.31 34.84 -8.17
N ARG A 5 -20.74 33.93 -7.28
CA ARG A 5 -21.43 34.28 -6.03
C ARG A 5 -20.49 34.49 -4.84
N GLU A 6 -19.21 34.14 -4.97
CA GLU A 6 -18.17 34.39 -3.96
C GLU A 6 -18.05 35.89 -3.62
N ALA A 7 -18.28 36.76 -4.60
CA ALA A 7 -18.23 38.23 -4.43
C ALA A 7 -19.33 38.77 -3.52
N THR A 8 -20.48 38.09 -3.42
CA THR A 8 -21.62 38.49 -2.59
C THR A 8 -21.78 37.65 -1.33
N VAL A 9 -21.24 36.42 -1.34
CA VAL A 9 -21.25 35.49 -0.22
C VAL A 9 -19.82 34.97 0.00
N PRO A 10 -19.04 35.59 0.89
CA PRO A 10 -17.70 35.13 1.22
C PRO A 10 -17.72 33.67 1.71
N LYS A 11 -16.76 32.85 1.28
CA LYS A 11 -16.63 31.43 1.68
C LYS A 11 -17.86 30.59 1.31
N ILE A 12 -18.53 30.92 0.20
CA ILE A 12 -19.72 30.20 -0.27
C ILE A 12 -19.51 28.69 -0.33
N HIS A 13 -18.34 28.24 -0.80
CA HIS A 13 -17.98 26.81 -0.84
C HIS A 13 -18.04 26.15 0.54
N SER A 14 -17.59 26.84 1.60
CA SER A 14 -17.66 26.31 2.97
C SER A 14 -19.09 26.24 3.50
N HIS A 15 -19.94 27.20 3.15
CA HIS A 15 -21.35 27.17 3.56
C HIS A 15 -22.10 26.05 2.86
N VAL A 16 -21.93 25.91 1.55
CA VAL A 16 -22.54 24.84 0.75
C VAL A 16 -22.03 23.48 1.22
N ALA A 17 -20.73 23.34 1.53
CA ALA A 17 -20.17 22.12 2.10
C ALA A 17 -20.81 21.74 3.44
N GLY A 18 -21.07 22.70 4.33
CA GLY A 18 -21.76 22.46 5.59
C GLY A 18 -23.19 21.96 5.39
N ILE A 19 -23.91 22.55 4.43
CA ILE A 19 -25.27 22.12 4.07
C ILE A 19 -25.24 20.72 3.45
N ALA A 20 -24.33 20.45 2.53
CA ALA A 20 -24.16 19.14 1.91
C ALA A 20 -23.84 18.07 2.95
N ALA A 21 -22.91 18.34 3.88
CA ALA A 21 -22.57 17.44 4.97
C ALA A 21 -23.79 17.16 5.86
N HIS A 22 -24.57 18.20 6.20
CA HIS A 22 -25.79 18.02 6.98
C HIS A 22 -26.83 17.17 6.22
N ALA A 23 -27.05 17.44 4.93
CA ALA A 23 -27.96 16.67 4.10
C ALA A 23 -27.56 15.18 4.03
N VAL A 24 -26.27 14.89 3.89
CA VAL A 24 -25.73 13.51 3.95
C VAL A 24 -25.98 12.88 5.32
N THR A 25 -25.73 13.59 6.42
CA THR A 25 -25.99 13.05 7.78
C THR A 25 -27.46 12.76 8.05
N GLN A 26 -28.37 13.50 7.40
CA GLN A 26 -29.82 13.30 7.52
C GLN A 26 -30.37 12.31 6.47
N SER A 27 -29.50 11.65 5.69
CA SER A 27 -29.88 10.75 4.59
C SER A 27 -30.80 11.40 3.54
N LEU A 28 -30.68 12.72 3.34
CA LEU A 28 -31.42 13.47 2.31
C LEU A 28 -30.76 13.38 0.93
N VAL A 29 -29.45 13.15 0.91
CA VAL A 29 -28.59 12.96 -0.27
C VAL A 29 -27.52 11.95 0.10
N THR A 30 -27.05 11.15 -0.85
CA THR A 30 -25.94 10.22 -0.64
C THR A 30 -24.58 10.92 -0.82
N LEU A 31 -23.52 10.29 -0.34
CA LEU A 31 -22.18 10.85 -0.51
C LEU A 31 -21.70 10.74 -1.97
N ASP A 32 -22.14 9.70 -2.70
CA ASP A 32 -21.91 9.53 -4.13
C ASP A 32 -22.64 10.59 -4.98
N GLU A 33 -23.90 10.90 -4.69
CA GLU A 33 -24.64 11.99 -5.35
C GLU A 33 -23.91 13.34 -5.19
N VAL A 34 -23.34 13.61 -4.01
CA VAL A 34 -22.53 14.82 -3.79
C VAL A 34 -21.21 14.76 -4.57
N ALA A 35 -20.60 13.58 -4.72
CA ALA A 35 -19.37 13.40 -5.49
C ALA A 35 -19.59 13.63 -6.99
N GLU A 36 -20.68 13.11 -7.56
CA GLU A 36 -21.07 13.28 -8.96
C GLU A 36 -21.20 14.76 -9.33
N LEU A 37 -21.77 15.59 -8.46
CA LEU A 37 -21.88 17.04 -8.67
C LEU A 37 -20.52 17.76 -8.72
N THR A 38 -19.47 17.12 -8.24
CA THR A 38 -18.10 17.65 -8.16
C THR A 38 -17.10 16.92 -9.05
N GLU A 39 -17.58 16.02 -9.90
CA GLU A 39 -16.75 15.29 -10.86
C GLU A 39 -15.98 16.27 -11.77
N GLY A 40 -14.75 15.93 -12.15
CA GLY A 40 -13.94 16.82 -12.99
C GLY A 40 -13.34 18.02 -12.25
N GLY A 41 -13.51 18.12 -10.93
CA GLY A 41 -13.17 19.33 -10.18
C GLY A 41 -14.25 20.41 -10.28
N SER A 42 -15.46 20.07 -10.71
CA SER A 42 -16.59 20.99 -10.66
C SER A 42 -16.81 21.47 -9.22
N HIS A 43 -16.93 22.79 -9.05
CA HIS A 43 -17.08 23.43 -7.73
C HIS A 43 -15.94 23.14 -6.74
N TYR A 44 -14.73 22.80 -7.22
CA TYR A 44 -13.58 22.60 -6.34
C TYR A 44 -13.34 23.83 -5.43
N PRO A 45 -13.11 23.66 -4.10
CA PRO A 45 -12.85 22.41 -3.36
C PRO A 45 -14.07 21.84 -2.60
N LEU A 46 -15.30 21.99 -3.09
CA LEU A 46 -16.53 21.66 -2.37
C LEU A 46 -16.54 20.27 -1.74
N PHE A 47 -16.23 19.22 -2.50
CA PHE A 47 -16.28 17.84 -2.00
C PHE A 47 -15.35 17.61 -0.79
N MET A 48 -14.13 18.12 -0.87
CA MET A 48 -13.15 18.06 0.23
C MET A 48 -13.64 18.79 1.48
N LEU A 49 -14.30 19.94 1.31
CA LEU A 49 -14.90 20.67 2.41
C LEU A 49 -16.11 19.93 3.00
N THR A 50 -16.89 19.24 2.18
CA THR A 50 -18.01 18.40 2.65
C THR A 50 -17.47 17.27 3.52
N LEU A 51 -16.45 16.55 3.07
CA LEU A 51 -15.78 15.50 3.85
C LEU A 51 -15.20 16.04 5.16
N GLN A 52 -14.59 17.24 5.13
CA GLN A 52 -14.08 17.88 6.34
C GLN A 52 -15.19 18.21 7.35
N ASN A 53 -16.36 18.67 6.90
CA ASN A 53 -17.49 18.90 7.78
C ASN A 53 -18.09 17.59 8.32
N LEU A 54 -18.20 16.56 7.47
CA LEU A 54 -18.62 15.23 7.90
C LEU A 54 -17.68 14.63 8.94
N HIS A 55 -16.37 14.85 8.81
CA HIS A 55 -15.39 14.39 9.79
C HIS A 55 -15.65 15.05 11.16
N ARG A 56 -15.97 16.35 11.18
CA ARG A 56 -16.30 17.06 12.43
C ARG A 56 -17.60 16.57 13.07
N THR A 57 -18.58 16.11 12.28
CA THR A 57 -19.89 15.71 12.81
C THR A 57 -19.99 14.22 13.15
N LEU A 58 -19.38 13.35 12.33
CA LEU A 58 -19.45 11.89 12.47
C LEU A 58 -18.23 11.29 13.18
N GLY A 59 -17.07 11.98 13.13
CA GLY A 59 -15.79 11.41 13.56
C GLY A 59 -15.17 10.48 12.50
N LYS A 60 -13.99 9.93 12.82
CA LYS A 60 -13.17 9.18 11.85
C LYS A 60 -13.81 7.87 11.39
N GLN A 61 -14.25 7.04 12.33
CA GLN A 61 -14.73 5.68 12.06
C GLN A 61 -16.00 5.68 11.21
N ASP A 62 -17.00 6.47 11.60
CA ASP A 62 -18.27 6.54 10.89
C ASP A 62 -18.12 7.17 9.49
N LEU A 63 -17.26 8.20 9.36
CA LEU A 63 -16.97 8.78 8.05
C LEU A 63 -16.19 7.80 7.15
N ALA A 64 -15.22 7.06 7.68
CA ALA A 64 -14.50 6.05 6.90
C ALA A 64 -15.47 4.97 6.38
N THR A 65 -16.37 4.49 7.24
CA THR A 65 -17.41 3.52 6.86
C THR A 65 -18.34 4.07 5.77
N LEU A 66 -18.81 5.32 5.93
CA LEU A 66 -19.66 6.00 4.95
C LEU A 66 -18.96 6.16 3.60
N PHE A 67 -17.69 6.59 3.62
CA PHE A 67 -16.87 6.81 2.42
C PHE A 67 -16.56 5.49 1.70
N ASN A 68 -16.18 4.43 2.43
CA ASN A 68 -15.95 3.12 1.84
C ASN A 68 -17.22 2.55 1.18
N LYS A 69 -18.39 2.79 1.79
CA LYS A 69 -19.68 2.37 1.24
C LYS A 69 -20.06 3.12 -0.03
N SER A 70 -19.70 4.40 -0.15
CA SER A 70 -20.05 5.21 -1.33
C SER A 70 -19.22 4.87 -2.57
N LYS A 71 -18.08 4.18 -2.41
CA LYS A 71 -17.16 3.80 -3.51
C LYS A 71 -16.69 4.99 -4.36
N VAL A 72 -16.70 6.19 -3.78
CA VAL A 72 -16.28 7.41 -4.47
C VAL A 72 -14.78 7.37 -4.76
N ASN A 73 -14.41 7.61 -6.02
CA ASN A 73 -13.02 7.82 -6.39
C ASN A 73 -12.62 9.28 -6.19
N LEU A 74 -11.91 9.57 -5.10
CA LEU A 74 -11.48 10.94 -4.76
C LEU A 74 -10.69 11.63 -5.87
N LEU A 75 -9.87 10.91 -6.63
CA LEU A 75 -9.10 11.49 -7.74
C LEU A 75 -10.03 12.08 -8.82
N GLN A 76 -11.19 11.47 -9.07
CA GLN A 76 -12.12 11.97 -10.08
C GLN A 76 -12.83 13.25 -9.66
N THR A 77 -12.92 13.52 -8.35
CA THR A 77 -13.47 14.76 -7.77
C THR A 77 -12.48 15.95 -7.81
N LEU A 78 -11.21 15.69 -8.12
CA LEU A 78 -10.18 16.73 -8.25
C LEU A 78 -10.14 17.32 -9.68
N PRO A 79 -9.75 18.60 -9.82
CA PRO A 79 -9.40 19.19 -11.11
C PRO A 79 -8.32 18.37 -11.81
N GLU A 80 -8.36 18.31 -13.14
CA GLU A 80 -7.43 17.48 -13.93
C GLU A 80 -5.94 17.73 -13.61
N ALA A 81 -5.57 18.99 -13.36
CA ALA A 81 -4.21 19.37 -13.01
C ALA A 81 -3.73 18.81 -11.65
N ASP A 82 -4.65 18.46 -10.75
CA ASP A 82 -4.38 17.97 -9.41
C ASP A 82 -4.56 16.43 -9.27
N ARG A 83 -4.85 15.70 -10.37
CA ARG A 83 -5.12 14.26 -10.36
C ARG A 83 -3.85 13.40 -10.25
N SER A 84 -3.12 13.57 -9.14
CA SER A 84 -2.00 12.69 -8.78
C SER A 84 -2.18 12.14 -7.36
N LYS A 85 -1.57 10.97 -7.10
CA LYS A 85 -1.57 10.35 -5.77
C LYS A 85 -0.89 11.26 -4.74
N ASP A 86 0.23 11.87 -5.10
CA ASP A 86 0.99 12.78 -4.23
C ASP A 86 0.15 14.01 -3.87
N ARG A 87 -0.47 14.65 -4.87
CA ARG A 87 -1.32 15.82 -4.63
C ARG A 87 -2.56 15.49 -3.81
N LEU A 88 -3.18 14.34 -4.04
CA LEU A 88 -4.30 13.87 -3.23
C LEU A 88 -3.86 13.65 -1.77
N SER A 89 -2.68 13.06 -1.55
CA SER A 89 -2.13 12.85 -0.21
C SER A 89 -1.96 14.17 0.54
N GLU A 90 -1.32 15.16 -0.08
CA GLU A 90 -1.17 16.51 0.49
C GLU A 90 -2.51 17.14 0.85
N LEU A 91 -3.50 17.09 -0.06
CA LEU A 91 -4.81 17.70 0.16
C LEU A 91 -5.59 17.05 1.30
N LEU A 92 -5.45 15.74 1.48
CA LEU A 92 -6.06 15.00 2.59
C LEU A 92 -5.38 15.36 3.91
N ASP A 93 -4.05 15.49 3.92
CA ASP A 93 -3.26 15.82 5.11
C ASP A 93 -3.56 17.23 5.62
N ASP A 94 -3.59 18.22 4.72
CA ASP A 94 -3.98 19.60 4.99
C ASP A 94 -5.35 19.73 5.70
N ARG A 95 -6.21 18.72 5.52
CA ARG A 95 -7.59 18.70 6.02
C ARG A 95 -7.83 17.66 7.10
N SER A 96 -6.78 16.95 7.54
CA SER A 96 -6.86 15.83 8.50
C SER A 96 -7.81 14.72 8.05
N LEU A 97 -7.85 14.44 6.75
CA LEU A 97 -8.66 13.43 6.07
C LEU A 97 -7.85 12.23 5.57
N GLY A 98 -6.54 12.17 5.85
CA GLY A 98 -5.65 11.09 5.39
C GLY A 98 -6.15 9.67 5.69
N PHE A 99 -6.90 9.49 6.79
CA PHE A 99 -7.50 8.21 7.19
C PHE A 99 -8.54 7.67 6.19
N LEU A 100 -9.06 8.48 5.26
CA LEU A 100 -9.98 8.04 4.20
C LEU A 100 -9.28 7.25 3.10
N CYS A 101 -7.97 7.40 2.97
CA CYS A 101 -7.16 6.69 1.99
C CYS A 101 -5.95 6.08 2.71
N PRO A 102 -6.17 5.12 3.62
CA PRO A 102 -5.09 4.58 4.45
C PRO A 102 -3.97 4.00 3.57
N LEU A 103 -4.31 3.33 2.47
CA LEU A 103 -3.35 2.76 1.53
C LEU A 103 -2.49 3.80 0.78
N LEU A 104 -2.91 5.07 0.72
CA LEU A 104 -2.11 6.15 0.14
C LEU A 104 -0.98 6.58 1.09
N ARG A 105 -1.23 6.50 2.39
CA ARG A 105 -0.29 6.89 3.45
C ARG A 105 0.43 5.72 4.09
N ILE A 106 -0.07 4.50 3.92
CA ILE A 106 0.37 3.33 4.71
C ILE A 106 1.86 3.08 4.57
N GLN A 107 2.44 3.29 3.39
CA GLN A 107 3.87 3.09 3.20
C GLN A 107 4.70 4.09 4.04
N ALA A 108 4.28 5.36 4.10
CA ALA A 108 4.94 6.37 4.93
C ALA A 108 4.72 6.10 6.43
N GLU A 109 3.50 5.75 6.82
CA GLU A 109 3.19 5.48 8.24
C GLU A 109 3.91 4.24 8.76
N LEU A 110 4.00 3.16 7.95
CA LEU A 110 4.80 1.98 8.28
C LEU A 110 6.28 2.32 8.41
N TRP A 111 6.79 3.23 7.58
CA TRP A 111 8.17 3.70 7.67
C TRP A 111 8.42 4.46 8.98
N ASP A 112 7.54 5.40 9.32
CA ASP A 112 7.61 6.15 10.58
C ASP A 112 7.57 5.22 11.80
N GLN A 113 6.77 4.15 11.76
CA GLN A 113 6.74 3.16 12.84
C GLN A 113 8.07 2.41 12.98
N LEU A 114 8.72 2.04 11.87
CA LEU A 114 10.02 1.37 11.90
C LEU A 114 11.14 2.29 12.40
N GLU A 115 11.10 3.58 12.07
CA GLU A 115 12.06 4.57 12.59
C GLU A 115 11.85 4.83 14.08
N ALA A 116 10.61 4.83 14.55
CA ALA A 116 10.28 5.06 15.96
C ALA A 116 10.61 3.84 16.85
N ASP A 117 10.25 2.63 16.42
CA ASP A 117 10.51 1.38 17.14
C ASP A 117 10.82 0.23 16.16
N GLN A 118 12.08 -0.20 16.16
CA GLN A 118 12.58 -1.31 15.34
C GLN A 118 12.15 -2.71 15.86
N ASN A 119 11.19 -2.78 16.79
CA ASN A 119 10.61 -4.02 17.28
C ASN A 119 9.49 -4.52 16.33
N PRO A 120 9.64 -5.71 15.70
CA PRO A 120 8.61 -6.26 14.82
C PRO A 120 7.24 -6.43 15.50
N SER A 121 7.21 -6.73 16.80
CA SER A 121 5.93 -6.85 17.54
C SER A 121 5.22 -5.51 17.67
N ALA A 122 5.95 -4.40 17.77
CA ALA A 122 5.37 -3.06 17.79
C ALA A 122 4.76 -2.72 16.42
N LEU A 123 5.47 -3.00 15.32
CA LEU A 123 4.97 -2.84 13.96
C LEU A 123 3.69 -3.66 13.73
N TYR A 124 3.70 -4.95 14.10
CA TYR A 124 2.54 -5.82 13.96
C TYR A 124 1.33 -5.31 14.73
N LYS A 125 1.53 -4.90 16.00
CA LYS A 125 0.46 -4.33 16.82
C LYS A 125 -0.10 -3.06 16.19
N TRP A 126 0.77 -2.15 15.74
CA TRP A 126 0.33 -0.92 15.09
C TRP A 126 -0.52 -1.21 13.85
N ILE A 127 -0.12 -2.17 13.01
CA ILE A 127 -0.91 -2.60 11.85
C ILE A 127 -2.30 -3.08 12.29
N LYS A 128 -2.38 -3.93 13.31
CA LYS A 128 -3.66 -4.46 13.82
C LYS A 128 -4.55 -3.37 14.44
N ASP A 129 -3.95 -2.36 15.05
CA ASP A 129 -4.68 -1.27 15.71
C ASP A 129 -5.16 -0.19 14.71
N ASN A 130 -4.49 -0.01 13.56
CA ASN A 130 -4.74 1.10 12.63
C ASN A 130 -5.30 0.68 11.26
N LEU A 131 -5.21 -0.60 10.88
CA LEU A 131 -5.80 -1.12 9.65
C LEU A 131 -6.89 -2.14 9.92
N GLU A 132 -8.04 -1.95 9.29
CA GLU A 132 -9.13 -2.92 9.33
C GLU A 132 -8.70 -4.27 8.73
N PRO A 133 -9.23 -5.41 9.23
CA PRO A 133 -8.89 -6.74 8.73
C PRO A 133 -9.08 -6.92 7.22
N ALA A 134 -10.03 -6.22 6.61
CA ALA A 134 -10.27 -6.27 5.17
C ALA A 134 -9.07 -5.75 4.35
N HIS A 135 -8.28 -4.82 4.90
CA HIS A 135 -7.08 -4.29 4.25
C HIS A 135 -5.85 -5.19 4.42
N HIS A 136 -5.87 -6.17 5.33
CA HIS A 136 -4.72 -7.06 5.57
C HIS A 136 -4.43 -7.99 4.38
N VAL A 137 -5.41 -8.18 3.49
CA VAL A 137 -5.29 -8.96 2.25
C VAL A 137 -5.25 -8.09 0.99
N ASP A 138 -5.14 -6.76 1.14
CA ASP A 138 -5.04 -5.84 0.01
C ASP A 138 -3.63 -5.88 -0.61
N LYS A 139 -3.54 -6.03 -1.93
CA LYS A 139 -2.25 -6.10 -2.64
C LYS A 139 -1.41 -4.83 -2.45
N SER A 140 -2.03 -3.66 -2.35
CA SER A 140 -1.32 -2.39 -2.12
C SER A 140 -0.72 -2.35 -0.71
N PHE A 141 -1.45 -2.85 0.29
CA PHE A 141 -0.94 -2.98 1.65
C PHE A 141 0.27 -3.93 1.70
N ILE A 142 0.15 -5.13 1.11
CA ILE A 142 1.25 -6.11 1.09
C ILE A 142 2.48 -5.53 0.38
N SER A 143 2.28 -4.88 -0.76
CA SER A 143 3.37 -4.21 -1.48
C SER A 143 4.06 -3.15 -0.62
N ALA A 144 3.28 -2.30 0.07
CA ALA A 144 3.82 -1.27 0.96
C ALA A 144 4.59 -1.88 2.15
N LEU A 145 4.02 -2.89 2.82
CA LEU A 145 4.64 -3.57 3.96
C LEU A 145 5.99 -4.18 3.58
N VAL A 146 6.03 -4.95 2.50
CA VAL A 146 7.25 -5.63 2.05
C VAL A 146 8.29 -4.62 1.59
N THR A 147 7.89 -3.59 0.84
CA THR A 147 8.79 -2.51 0.40
C THR A 147 9.46 -1.82 1.59
N VAL A 148 8.67 -1.47 2.62
CA VAL A 148 9.17 -0.76 3.82
C VAL A 148 10.11 -1.65 4.63
N VAL A 149 9.74 -2.91 4.87
CA VAL A 149 10.58 -3.86 5.62
C VAL A 149 11.89 -4.15 4.89
N VAL A 150 11.85 -4.45 3.59
CA VAL A 150 13.06 -4.71 2.78
C VAL A 150 13.96 -3.48 2.74
N LYS A 151 13.39 -2.29 2.54
CA LYS A 151 14.13 -1.02 2.54
C LYS A 151 14.82 -0.78 3.88
N PHE A 152 14.09 -0.95 4.98
CA PHE A 152 14.63 -0.78 6.33
C PHE A 152 15.78 -1.75 6.59
N ILE A 153 15.58 -3.04 6.32
CA ILE A 153 16.62 -4.07 6.51
C ILE A 153 17.86 -3.75 5.68
N SER A 154 17.67 -3.36 4.42
CA SER A 154 18.78 -3.02 3.52
C SER A 154 19.58 -1.82 4.02
N GLN A 155 18.91 -0.80 4.58
CA GLN A 155 19.56 0.38 5.16
C GLN A 155 20.31 0.05 6.46
N GLU A 156 19.68 -0.70 7.38
CA GLU A 156 20.30 -1.08 8.65
C GLU A 156 21.48 -2.06 8.49
N ALA A 157 21.47 -2.86 7.42
CA ALA A 157 22.59 -3.74 7.07
C ALA A 157 23.73 -2.98 6.36
N SER A 158 23.42 -1.87 5.69
CA SER A 158 24.39 -1.06 4.94
C SER A 158 25.39 -0.40 5.88
N GLY A 159 26.64 -0.86 5.85
CA GLY A 159 27.73 -0.35 6.70
C GLY A 159 28.25 -1.35 7.73
N ALA A 160 27.62 -2.51 7.88
CA ALA A 160 28.17 -3.61 8.67
C ALA A 160 29.30 -4.32 7.90
N GLU A 161 30.38 -4.72 8.60
CA GLU A 161 31.46 -5.54 8.03
C GLU A 161 30.94 -6.83 7.39
N LYS A 162 29.82 -7.34 7.92
CA LYS A 162 29.11 -8.53 7.43
C LYS A 162 27.66 -8.20 7.03
N CYS A 163 27.51 -7.27 6.10
CA CYS A 163 26.21 -6.78 5.62
C CYS A 163 25.21 -7.91 5.28
N GLN A 164 25.63 -8.97 4.59
CA GLN A 164 24.72 -10.07 4.19
C GLN A 164 24.21 -10.92 5.39
N GLU A 165 25.08 -11.22 6.35
CA GLU A 165 24.67 -11.95 7.57
C GLU A 165 23.72 -11.09 8.42
N ARG A 166 24.00 -9.77 8.48
CA ARG A 166 23.14 -8.80 9.19
C ARG A 166 21.77 -8.68 8.52
N GLU A 167 21.72 -8.64 7.19
CA GLU A 167 20.49 -8.61 6.40
C GLU A 167 19.62 -9.85 6.70
N LYS A 168 20.20 -11.06 6.64
CA LYS A 168 19.49 -12.32 6.95
C LYS A 168 18.98 -12.34 8.40
N ALA A 169 19.80 -11.93 9.37
CA ALA A 169 19.40 -11.89 10.78
C ALA A 169 18.25 -10.90 11.06
N LEU A 170 18.25 -9.75 10.38
CA LEU A 170 17.14 -8.80 10.46
C LEU A 170 15.89 -9.36 9.79
N LEU A 171 16.00 -9.97 8.61
CA LEU A 171 14.86 -10.62 7.96
C LEU A 171 14.24 -11.72 8.84
N GLU A 172 15.06 -12.55 9.47
CA GLU A 172 14.59 -13.55 10.44
C GLU A 172 13.85 -12.92 11.62
N LYS A 173 14.30 -11.75 12.10
CA LYS A 173 13.60 -10.97 13.13
C LYS A 173 12.22 -10.49 12.65
N TYR A 174 12.08 -10.08 11.39
CA TYR A 174 10.81 -9.57 10.81
C TYR A 174 9.92 -10.67 10.20
N LYS A 175 10.43 -11.90 10.01
CA LYS A 175 9.68 -13.07 9.51
C LYS A 175 8.30 -13.23 10.16
N PRO A 176 8.14 -13.16 11.51
CA PRO A 176 6.83 -13.36 12.12
C PRO A 176 5.78 -12.34 11.68
N VAL A 177 6.19 -11.09 11.39
CA VAL A 177 5.28 -10.04 10.92
C VAL A 177 4.89 -10.29 9.47
N LEU A 178 5.85 -10.61 8.61
CA LEU A 178 5.61 -10.92 7.20
C LEU A 178 4.68 -12.14 7.07
N ASN A 179 4.98 -13.23 7.79
CA ASN A 179 4.20 -14.46 7.75
C ASN A 179 2.78 -14.27 8.32
N ALA A 180 2.56 -13.30 9.22
CA ALA A 180 1.22 -13.00 9.70
C ALA A 180 0.27 -12.44 8.62
N PHE A 181 0.80 -12.00 7.47
CA PHE A 181 0.01 -11.49 6.34
C PHE A 181 0.23 -12.28 5.03
N LEU A 182 1.32 -13.04 4.92
CA LEU A 182 1.70 -13.75 3.69
C LEU A 182 1.46 -15.28 3.73
N ASN A 183 1.52 -15.89 4.92
CA ASN A 183 1.50 -17.35 5.03
C ASN A 183 0.19 -17.95 4.49
N ASN A 184 0.28 -19.01 3.67
CA ASN A 184 -0.86 -19.62 2.96
C ASN A 184 -1.59 -18.69 1.97
N HIS A 185 -0.95 -17.60 1.53
CA HIS A 185 -1.51 -16.66 0.56
C HIS A 185 -0.57 -16.45 -0.63
N THR A 186 -0.49 -17.46 -1.52
CA THR A 186 0.40 -17.45 -2.70
C THR A 186 0.28 -16.17 -3.53
N ASP A 187 -0.94 -15.67 -3.76
CA ASP A 187 -1.16 -14.42 -4.51
C ASP A 187 -0.57 -13.18 -3.82
N LEU A 188 -0.57 -13.13 -2.49
CA LEU A 188 0.02 -12.04 -1.72
C LEU A 188 1.54 -12.19 -1.65
N GLN A 189 2.04 -13.42 -1.61
CA GLN A 189 3.47 -13.71 -1.73
C GLN A 189 4.02 -13.29 -3.09
N VAL A 190 3.30 -13.52 -4.20
CA VAL A 190 3.66 -12.99 -5.53
C VAL A 190 3.77 -11.46 -5.50
N VAL A 191 2.83 -10.78 -4.83
CA VAL A 191 2.89 -9.32 -4.63
C VAL A 191 4.13 -8.92 -3.82
N ALA A 192 4.50 -9.68 -2.80
CA ALA A 192 5.74 -9.46 -2.05
C ALA A 192 6.99 -9.60 -2.92
N VAL A 193 7.03 -10.60 -3.82
CA VAL A 193 8.12 -10.76 -4.79
C VAL A 193 8.19 -9.56 -5.75
N TYR A 194 7.05 -9.06 -6.23
CA TYR A 194 7.01 -7.83 -7.05
C TYR A 194 7.45 -6.58 -6.29
N ALA A 195 7.12 -6.46 -5.00
CA ALA A 195 7.58 -5.36 -4.16
C ALA A 195 9.11 -5.38 -4.03
N LEU A 196 9.71 -6.55 -3.78
CA LEU A 196 11.17 -6.74 -3.75
C LEU A 196 11.82 -6.43 -5.11
N GLN A 197 11.24 -6.92 -6.21
CA GLN A 197 11.69 -6.62 -7.58
C GLN A 197 11.72 -5.11 -7.82
N THR A 198 10.62 -4.43 -7.53
CA THR A 198 10.47 -2.98 -7.75
C THR A 198 11.46 -2.19 -6.88
N TYR A 199 11.67 -2.61 -5.63
CA TYR A 199 12.68 -2.02 -4.77
C TYR A 199 14.10 -2.20 -5.35
N CYS A 200 14.47 -3.42 -5.76
CA CYS A 200 15.78 -3.66 -6.39
C CYS A 200 15.95 -2.87 -7.70
N PHE A 201 14.89 -2.74 -8.50
CA PHE A 201 14.88 -1.91 -9.71
C PHE A 201 15.16 -0.44 -9.38
N SER A 202 14.57 0.10 -8.31
CA SER A 202 14.82 1.48 -7.85
C SER A 202 16.27 1.73 -7.41
N LEU A 203 17.02 0.67 -7.11
CA LEU A 203 18.44 0.69 -6.78
C LEU A 203 19.34 0.30 -7.96
N GLU A 204 18.79 0.23 -9.18
CA GLU A 204 19.48 -0.20 -10.40
C GLU A 204 20.04 -1.64 -10.32
N PHE A 205 19.34 -2.52 -9.59
CA PHE A 205 19.69 -3.93 -9.40
C PHE A 205 21.15 -4.16 -8.95
N PRO A 206 21.49 -3.83 -7.69
CA PRO A 206 22.83 -4.10 -7.16
C PRO A 206 23.20 -5.57 -7.31
N LYS A 207 24.41 -5.84 -7.81
CA LYS A 207 24.84 -7.18 -8.23
C LYS A 207 24.60 -8.22 -7.13
N GLY A 208 23.76 -9.22 -7.43
CA GLY A 208 23.47 -10.34 -6.55
C GLY A 208 22.53 -10.05 -5.37
N MET A 209 22.04 -8.81 -5.23
CA MET A 209 21.07 -8.46 -4.18
C MET A 209 19.76 -9.21 -4.35
N LEU A 210 19.13 -9.13 -5.52
CA LEU A 210 17.83 -9.77 -5.76
C LEU A 210 17.88 -11.29 -5.52
N ARG A 211 18.88 -11.97 -6.10
CA ARG A 211 19.08 -13.42 -5.94
C ARG A 211 19.30 -13.81 -4.48
N ARG A 212 20.09 -13.03 -3.72
CA ARG A 212 20.32 -13.27 -2.30
C ARG A 212 19.02 -13.14 -1.49
N TRP A 213 18.20 -12.13 -1.79
CA TRP A 213 16.90 -11.95 -1.15
C TRP A 213 15.93 -13.08 -1.48
N PHE A 214 15.89 -13.56 -2.74
CA PHE A 214 15.08 -14.72 -3.12
C PHE A 214 15.44 -15.96 -2.29
N ILE A 215 16.73 -16.29 -2.22
CA ILE A 215 17.24 -17.40 -1.39
C ILE A 215 16.85 -17.21 0.08
N ASN A 216 17.09 -16.02 0.64
CA ASN A 216 16.78 -15.77 2.05
C ASN A 216 15.28 -15.85 2.36
N LEU A 217 14.41 -15.40 1.45
CA LEU A 217 12.95 -15.45 1.63
C LEU A 217 12.42 -16.89 1.52
N TYR A 218 13.02 -17.70 0.64
CA TYR A 218 12.74 -19.13 0.52
C TYR A 218 13.25 -19.91 1.74
N ASP A 219 14.54 -19.80 2.08
CA ASP A 219 15.18 -20.47 3.23
C ASP A 219 14.47 -20.19 4.57
N LEU A 220 13.84 -19.02 4.68
CA LEU A 220 13.14 -18.58 5.89
C LEU A 220 11.63 -18.79 5.80
N ASP A 221 11.09 -19.55 4.85
CA ASP A 221 9.65 -19.83 4.71
C ASP A 221 8.78 -18.56 4.75
N VAL A 222 9.27 -17.48 4.13
CA VAL A 222 8.50 -16.23 3.99
C VAL A 222 7.71 -16.25 2.69
N ILE A 223 8.32 -16.78 1.63
CA ILE A 223 7.74 -16.96 0.30
C ILE A 223 7.91 -18.43 -0.06
N GLU A 224 6.78 -19.08 -0.35
CA GLU A 224 6.70 -20.46 -0.77
C GLU A 224 7.14 -20.60 -2.24
N GLU A 225 7.52 -21.82 -2.62
CA GLU A 225 7.97 -22.14 -3.97
C GLU A 225 6.96 -21.71 -5.05
N ASP A 226 5.69 -22.10 -4.89
CA ASP A 226 4.60 -21.77 -5.80
C ASP A 226 4.52 -20.27 -6.12
N ALA A 227 4.83 -19.41 -5.15
CA ALA A 227 4.81 -17.97 -5.35
C ALA A 227 5.97 -17.48 -6.23
N PHE A 228 7.16 -18.09 -6.13
CA PHE A 228 8.28 -17.77 -7.02
C PHE A 228 8.02 -18.24 -8.45
N LEU A 229 7.50 -19.45 -8.62
CA LEU A 229 7.15 -19.99 -9.93
C LEU A 229 6.01 -19.20 -10.58
N LYS A 230 4.94 -18.93 -9.81
CA LYS A 230 3.83 -18.10 -10.28
C LYS A 230 4.26 -16.69 -10.62
N TRP A 231 5.15 -16.08 -9.84
CA TRP A 231 5.76 -14.81 -10.22
C TRP A 231 6.51 -14.97 -11.53
N CYS A 232 7.37 -15.99 -11.70
CA CYS A 232 8.15 -16.23 -12.93
C CYS A 232 7.27 -16.23 -14.19
N GLU A 233 6.16 -16.95 -14.14
CA GLU A 233 5.21 -17.13 -15.26
C GLU A 233 4.31 -15.91 -15.50
N ASP A 234 4.11 -15.04 -14.50
CA ASP A 234 3.22 -13.90 -14.61
C ASP A 234 3.75 -12.84 -15.61
N ILE A 235 2.89 -12.54 -16.58
CA ILE A 235 3.15 -11.64 -17.72
C ILE A 235 2.65 -10.20 -17.48
N THR A 236 2.22 -9.87 -16.26
CA THR A 236 1.78 -8.50 -15.94
C THR A 236 2.86 -7.45 -16.22
N ASP A 237 2.45 -6.32 -16.78
CA ASP A 237 3.28 -5.14 -17.04
C ASP A 237 3.12 -4.05 -15.97
N ALA A 238 2.39 -4.35 -14.88
CA ALA A 238 2.10 -3.41 -13.80
C ALA A 238 3.35 -3.00 -12.98
N TYR A 239 4.44 -3.78 -13.04
CA TYR A 239 5.65 -3.56 -12.25
C TYR A 239 6.91 -3.48 -13.13
N PRO A 240 7.82 -2.53 -12.87
CA PRO A 240 9.03 -2.35 -13.67
C PRO A 240 10.13 -3.38 -13.33
N GLY A 241 11.07 -3.59 -14.25
CA GLY A 241 12.30 -4.37 -14.00
C GLY A 241 12.16 -5.89 -14.05
N LYS A 242 11.02 -6.41 -14.53
CA LYS A 242 10.73 -7.86 -14.59
C LYS A 242 11.78 -8.65 -15.39
N ARG A 243 12.16 -8.14 -16.57
CA ARG A 243 13.11 -8.82 -17.47
C ARG A 243 14.50 -8.95 -16.83
N GLU A 244 15.00 -7.86 -16.26
CA GLU A 244 16.31 -7.80 -15.60
C GLU A 244 16.32 -8.61 -14.30
N ALA A 245 15.19 -8.65 -13.59
CA ALA A 245 15.00 -9.49 -12.42
C ALA A 245 15.09 -10.98 -12.80
N LEU A 246 14.31 -11.43 -13.79
CA LEU A 246 14.36 -12.80 -14.30
C LEU A 246 15.79 -13.19 -14.70
N PHE A 247 16.51 -12.32 -15.41
CA PHE A 247 17.90 -12.58 -15.79
C PHE A 247 18.83 -12.86 -14.60
N GLN A 248 18.63 -12.21 -13.45
CA GLN A 248 19.45 -12.42 -12.25
C GLN A 248 19.13 -13.69 -11.47
N VAL A 249 17.87 -14.13 -11.50
CA VAL A 249 17.39 -15.25 -10.66
C VAL A 249 17.12 -16.53 -11.45
N ASN A 250 17.17 -16.50 -12.79
CA ASN A 250 16.83 -17.63 -13.66
C ASN A 250 17.53 -18.95 -13.25
N THR A 251 18.84 -18.91 -12.98
CA THR A 251 19.57 -20.11 -12.53
C THR A 251 19.05 -20.67 -11.22
N TRP A 252 18.60 -19.81 -10.29
CA TRP A 252 18.03 -20.25 -9.02
C TRP A 252 16.60 -20.78 -9.20
N LEU A 253 15.79 -20.16 -10.07
CA LEU A 253 14.44 -20.66 -10.39
C LEU A 253 14.47 -22.03 -11.06
N THR A 254 15.37 -22.25 -12.02
CA THR A 254 15.53 -23.58 -12.64
C THR A 254 15.94 -24.63 -11.61
N TRP A 255 16.78 -24.27 -10.64
CA TRP A 255 17.11 -25.18 -9.54
C TRP A 255 15.88 -25.48 -8.65
N LEU A 256 15.08 -24.46 -8.35
CA LEU A 256 13.86 -24.60 -7.56
C LEU A 256 12.88 -25.60 -8.22
N GLU A 257 12.59 -25.41 -9.52
CA GLU A 257 11.74 -26.32 -10.31
C GLU A 257 12.24 -27.78 -10.31
N THR A 258 13.56 -27.98 -10.39
CA THR A 258 14.12 -29.34 -10.38
C THR A 258 14.00 -30.02 -9.03
N VAL A 259 14.15 -29.29 -7.92
CA VAL A 259 14.02 -29.86 -6.59
C VAL A 259 12.57 -30.24 -6.29
N SER A 260 11.60 -29.39 -6.64
CA SER A 260 10.18 -29.74 -6.49
C SER A 260 9.78 -30.97 -7.30
N SER A 261 10.24 -31.07 -8.55
CA SER A 261 9.93 -32.23 -9.40
C SER A 261 10.46 -33.55 -8.81
N GLU A 262 11.64 -33.52 -8.19
CA GLU A 262 12.25 -34.69 -7.53
C GLU A 262 11.53 -35.08 -6.24
N GLU A 263 11.01 -34.13 -5.47
CA GLU A 263 10.23 -34.40 -4.25
C GLU A 263 8.84 -34.98 -4.56
N GLU A 264 8.17 -34.50 -5.62
CA GLU A 264 6.88 -35.05 -6.07
C GLU A 264 6.99 -36.51 -6.56
N ASP A 265 8.05 -36.83 -7.31
CA ASP A 265 8.31 -38.19 -7.81
C ASP A 265 8.61 -39.20 -6.68
N GLU A 266 9.09 -38.75 -5.50
CA GLU A 266 9.33 -39.60 -4.33
C GLU A 266 8.06 -39.85 -3.48
N GLU A 267 7.08 -38.93 -3.46
CA GLU A 267 5.82 -39.12 -2.74
C GLU A 267 4.84 -40.08 -3.45
N ASP A 268 4.94 -40.21 -4.76
CA ASP A 268 4.11 -41.10 -5.60
C ASP A 268 4.68 -42.53 -5.77
N ALA A 269 5.82 -42.84 -5.16
CA ALA A 269 6.53 -44.14 -5.25
C ALA A 269 6.37 -45.04 -4.00
#